data_AF-A0A838FMX3-F1
#
_entry.id   AF-A0A838FMX3-F1
#
_cell.length_a   1.000
_cell.length_b   1.000
_cell.length_c   1.000
_cell.angle_alpha   90.00
_cell.angle_beta   90.00
_cell.angle_gamma   90.00
#
_symmetry.space_group_name_H-M   'P 1'
#
loop_
_entity.id
_entity.type
_entity.pdbx_description
1 polymer ?
#
loop_
_entity_poly.entity_id
_entity_poly.type
_entity_poly.pdbx_seq_one_letter_code
_entity_poly.pdbx_strand_id
1 'polypeptide(L)'
;MLDPGGRRARVRLAVAGGGSWDAVVDEGGVRLEPADGRTVDSVLSADEATWAAVADDLGAGMDAFRRGRLSVRRNLHLGVGFLAATSGTAEEGRLRFRTVETAGGCLSILEAGAGPPVVALHGLGGTKASFLPTTAALAERFRIIAVDLPGFGDSHKPFGAPYDARFFAAAVVELMDALELDRPHLVGNSLGGRVALEVGLRRPDRVGRLGLLAPALAWRRSRPWAPLLGFVRPELGALQPAPRRVIEAVVERTVPGAGDGWTAAGVDEFLRSYLTPRGRAAFYATARNIYLDEPEGGEGFWPRLRDLEPDPLFVWGRSDRVVPIGFARHVAEALPEARHLELDCGHVPQLERPRETHDALADFFGEAA
;
A
#
# COMPACT_ATOMS: atom_id res chain seq x y z
N MET A 1 5.39 -2.90 20.56
CA MET A 1 5.76 -1.55 21.00
C MET A 1 5.72 -0.70 19.75
N LEU A 2 4.91 0.36 19.72
CA LEU A 2 5.00 1.36 18.65
C LEU A 2 6.42 1.93 18.73
N ASP A 3 7.16 1.88 17.63
CA ASP A 3 8.39 2.63 17.50
C ASP A 3 8.03 3.98 16.86
N PRO A 4 7.94 5.08 17.62
CA PRO A 4 7.64 6.38 17.05
C PRO A 4 8.86 7.01 16.36
N GLY A 5 9.93 6.24 16.08
CA GLY A 5 11.15 6.73 15.46
C GLY A 5 11.95 7.64 16.39
N GLY A 6 11.97 7.34 17.70
CA GLY A 6 12.67 8.13 18.72
C GLY A 6 12.06 9.49 19.03
N ARG A 7 10.81 9.77 18.63
CA ARG A 7 10.10 11.03 18.92
C ARG A 7 8.85 10.81 19.77
N ARG A 8 8.52 11.76 20.64
CA ARG A 8 7.23 11.83 21.33
C ARG A 8 6.12 12.04 20.29
N ALA A 9 5.16 11.13 20.24
CA ALA A 9 3.99 11.20 19.36
C ALA A 9 2.71 11.47 20.17
N ARG A 10 1.74 12.16 19.58
CA ARG A 10 0.45 12.49 20.21
C ARG A 10 -0.70 12.03 19.33
N VAL A 11 -1.54 11.18 19.90
CA VAL A 11 -2.70 10.58 19.24
C VAL A 11 -3.97 11.05 19.97
N ARG A 12 -4.85 11.76 19.28
CA ARG A 12 -6.13 12.21 19.87
C ARG A 12 -7.19 11.12 19.74
N LEU A 13 -7.85 10.80 20.85
CA LEU A 13 -9.00 9.91 20.94
C LEU A 13 -10.24 10.79 21.18
N ALA A 14 -11.09 10.93 20.17
CA ALA A 14 -12.30 11.73 20.22
C ALA A 14 -13.55 10.83 20.29
N VAL A 15 -14.44 11.11 21.23
CA VAL A 15 -15.74 10.44 21.34
C VAL A 15 -16.80 11.35 20.72
N ALA A 16 -17.54 10.86 19.72
CA ALA A 16 -18.58 11.63 19.04
C ALA A 16 -19.67 12.06 20.05
N GLY A 17 -19.88 13.36 20.20
CA GLY A 17 -20.81 13.91 21.22
C GLY A 17 -20.29 13.88 22.65
N GLY A 18 -19.04 13.46 22.87
CA GLY A 18 -18.38 13.38 24.17
C GLY A 18 -17.09 14.20 24.26
N GLY A 19 -16.19 13.76 25.15
CA GLY A 19 -14.89 14.39 25.36
C GLY A 19 -13.82 13.97 24.33
N SER A 20 -12.65 14.58 24.43
CA SER A 20 -11.45 14.18 23.69
C SER A 20 -10.25 14.11 24.62
N TRP A 21 -9.40 13.13 24.39
CA TRP A 21 -8.17 12.90 25.15
C TRP A 21 -6.99 12.76 24.19
N ASP A 22 -5.82 13.24 24.60
CA ASP A 22 -4.58 13.08 23.88
C ASP A 22 -3.76 11.96 24.57
N ALA A 23 -3.57 10.85 23.85
CA ALA A 23 -2.62 9.81 24.21
C ALA A 23 -1.22 10.24 23.74
N VAL A 24 -0.35 10.51 24.70
CA VAL A 24 1.05 10.85 24.47
C VAL A 24 1.87 9.58 24.55
N VAL A 25 2.47 9.20 23.42
CA VAL A 25 3.35 8.04 23.28
C VAL A 25 4.80 8.53 23.29
N ASP A 26 5.59 8.01 24.23
CA ASP A 26 7.04 8.22 24.31
C ASP A 26 7.75 6.88 24.62
N GLU A 27 9.08 6.89 24.72
CA GLU A 27 9.86 5.67 25.03
C GLU A 27 9.47 5.03 26.38
N GLY A 28 8.89 5.80 27.30
CA GLY A 28 8.46 5.35 28.63
C GLY A 28 7.03 4.80 28.68
N GLY A 29 6.28 4.82 27.58
CA GLY A 29 4.93 4.27 27.48
C GLY A 29 3.89 5.28 26.98
N VAL A 30 2.64 5.08 27.41
CA VAL A 30 1.49 5.91 26.99
C VAL A 30 0.91 6.65 28.19
N ARG A 31 0.74 7.97 28.07
CA ARG A 31 0.04 8.81 29.05
C ARG A 31 -1.18 9.46 28.43
N LEU A 32 -2.32 9.40 29.12
CA LEU A 32 -3.55 10.05 28.68
C LEU A 32 -3.69 11.41 29.37
N GLU A 33 -3.96 12.44 28.56
CA GLU A 33 -4.16 13.82 28.99
C GLU A 33 -5.50 14.33 28.40
N PRO A 34 -6.27 15.21 29.06
CA PRO A 34 -7.40 15.88 28.40
C PRO A 34 -6.93 16.67 27.18
N ALA A 35 -7.69 16.65 26.08
CA ALA A 35 -7.31 17.38 24.87
C ALA A 35 -7.29 18.90 25.11
N ASP A 36 -6.20 19.56 24.73
CA ASP A 36 -5.95 20.98 24.99
C ASP A 36 -5.95 21.84 23.72
N GLY A 37 -6.56 21.33 22.65
CA GLY A 37 -6.69 22.03 21.37
C GLY A 37 -5.41 22.08 20.53
N ARG A 38 -4.27 21.55 21.02
CA ARG A 38 -3.05 21.46 20.22
C ARG A 38 -3.25 20.59 18.97
N THR A 39 -2.45 20.88 17.95
CA THR A 39 -2.27 19.98 16.80
C THR A 39 -1.61 18.69 17.25
N VAL A 40 -2.19 17.56 16.86
CA VAL A 40 -1.72 16.21 17.15
C VAL A 40 -1.25 15.49 15.88
N ASP A 41 -0.52 14.40 16.04
CA ASP A 41 0.06 13.63 14.94
C ASP A 41 -0.98 12.72 14.27
N SER A 42 -1.93 12.17 15.05
CA SER A 42 -3.05 11.37 14.56
C SER A 42 -4.33 11.68 15.34
N VAL A 43 -5.49 11.57 14.71
CA VAL A 43 -6.81 11.73 15.35
C VAL A 43 -7.64 10.50 15.05
N LEU A 44 -8.09 9.80 16.08
CA LEU A 44 -9.08 8.75 16.01
C LEU A 44 -10.40 9.26 16.58
N SER A 45 -11.50 9.05 15.86
CA SER A 45 -12.83 9.46 16.32
C SER A 45 -13.86 8.38 16.06
N ALA A 46 -14.67 8.07 17.08
CA ALA A 46 -15.74 7.08 17.06
C ALA A 46 -16.83 7.42 18.10
N ASP A 47 -18.00 6.80 18.00
CA ASP A 47 -19.00 6.84 19.08
C ASP A 47 -18.59 5.97 20.27
N GLU A 48 -19.27 6.14 21.42
CA GLU A 48 -18.94 5.43 22.66
C GLU A 48 -19.05 3.91 22.52
N ALA A 49 -20.09 3.42 21.84
CA ALA A 49 -20.29 1.99 21.61
C ALA A 49 -19.17 1.37 20.75
N THR A 50 -18.70 2.11 19.76
CA THR A 50 -17.58 1.70 18.90
C THR A 50 -16.27 1.72 19.67
N TRP A 51 -16.03 2.71 20.52
CA TRP A 51 -14.85 2.74 21.38
C TRP A 51 -14.81 1.57 22.36
N ALA A 52 -15.95 1.21 22.96
CA ALA A 52 -16.05 0.03 23.80
C ALA A 52 -15.70 -1.24 23.01
N ALA A 53 -16.28 -1.42 21.82
CA ALA A 53 -15.97 -2.58 20.98
C ALA A 53 -14.51 -2.64 20.53
N VAL A 54 -13.89 -1.50 20.19
CA VAL A 54 -12.46 -1.41 19.81
C VAL A 54 -11.54 -1.75 20.98
N ALA A 55 -11.93 -1.38 22.20
CA ALA A 55 -11.15 -1.69 23.40
C ALA A 55 -11.12 -3.19 23.70
N ASP A 56 -12.20 -3.91 23.34
CA ASP A 56 -12.34 -5.34 23.57
C ASP A 56 -11.78 -6.20 22.41
N ASP A 57 -11.91 -5.72 21.16
CA ASP A 57 -11.53 -6.47 19.96
C ASP A 57 -10.97 -5.55 18.85
N LEU A 58 -9.75 -5.84 18.39
CA LEU A 58 -9.11 -5.11 17.31
C LEU A 58 -9.78 -5.38 15.94
N GLY A 59 -10.33 -6.59 15.74
CA GLY A 59 -11.13 -6.95 14.57
C GLY A 59 -12.35 -6.04 14.46
N ALA A 60 -13.07 -5.84 15.57
CA ALA A 60 -14.17 -4.88 15.67
C ALA A 60 -13.74 -3.45 15.32
N GLY A 61 -12.51 -3.04 15.66
CA GLY A 61 -11.97 -1.73 15.28
C GLY A 61 -11.73 -1.58 13.77
N MET A 62 -11.15 -2.59 13.13
CA MET A 62 -11.00 -2.61 11.66
C MET A 62 -12.35 -2.62 10.95
N ASP A 63 -13.32 -3.37 11.49
CA ASP A 63 -14.67 -3.43 10.98
C ASP A 63 -15.43 -2.11 11.15
N ALA A 64 -15.24 -1.45 12.29
CA ALA A 64 -15.76 -0.12 12.55
C ALA A 64 -15.14 0.93 11.62
N PHE A 65 -13.83 0.85 11.37
CA PHE A 65 -13.14 1.76 10.44
C PHE A 65 -13.65 1.58 9.01
N ARG A 66 -13.81 0.33 8.55
CA ARG A 66 -14.39 0.01 7.24
C ARG A 66 -15.83 0.52 7.08
N ARG A 67 -16.63 0.46 8.14
CA ARG A 67 -18.03 0.94 8.14
C ARG A 67 -18.15 2.45 8.41
N GLY A 68 -17.03 3.17 8.56
CA GLY A 68 -17.01 4.61 8.84
C GLY A 68 -17.44 4.99 10.27
N ARG A 69 -17.59 4.01 11.17
CA ARG A 69 -17.93 4.23 12.60
C ARG A 69 -16.71 4.61 13.44
N LEU A 70 -15.53 4.20 12.98
CA LEU A 70 -14.24 4.71 13.44
C LEU A 70 -13.64 5.51 12.27
N SER A 71 -13.05 6.66 12.57
CA SER A 71 -12.32 7.47 11.61
C SER A 71 -10.91 7.70 12.13
N VAL A 72 -9.93 7.72 11.23
CA VAL A 72 -8.53 7.99 11.54
C VAL A 72 -8.05 9.04 10.56
N ARG A 73 -7.49 10.13 11.06
CA ARG A 73 -7.03 11.29 10.27
C ARG A 73 -5.58 11.63 10.58
N ARG A 74 -4.95 12.35 9.65
CA ARG A 74 -3.56 12.86 9.65
C ARG A 74 -2.48 11.79 9.47
N ASN A 75 -2.50 10.75 10.28
CA ASN A 75 -1.50 9.69 10.24
C ASN A 75 -2.18 8.36 10.59
N LEU A 76 -2.54 7.61 9.55
CA LEU A 76 -3.19 6.31 9.65
C LEU A 76 -2.23 5.27 10.20
N HIS A 77 -0.96 5.30 9.79
CA HIS A 77 0.08 4.42 10.33
C HIS A 77 0.18 4.52 11.85
N LEU A 78 0.29 5.73 12.38
CA LEU A 78 0.36 5.99 13.81
C LEU A 78 -0.97 5.66 14.51
N GLY A 79 -2.11 6.00 13.91
CA GLY A 79 -3.42 5.78 14.53
C GLY A 79 -3.78 4.29 14.65
N VAL A 80 -3.60 3.52 13.57
CA VAL A 80 -3.82 2.07 13.58
C VAL A 80 -2.74 1.38 14.43
N GLY A 81 -1.50 1.85 14.34
CA GLY A 81 -0.42 1.37 15.20
C GLY A 81 -0.72 1.56 16.68
N PHE A 82 -1.32 2.71 17.05
CA PHE A 82 -1.82 2.99 18.40
C PHE A 82 -2.80 1.93 18.88
N LEU A 83 -3.88 1.71 18.13
CA LEU A 83 -4.88 0.68 18.45
C LEU A 83 -4.26 -0.72 18.57
N ALA A 84 -3.36 -1.07 17.63
CA ALA A 84 -2.66 -2.35 17.62
C ALA A 84 -1.76 -2.55 18.84
N ALA A 85 -1.16 -1.49 19.37
CA ALA A 85 -0.32 -1.59 20.57
C ALA A 85 -1.11 -1.57 21.86
N THR A 86 -2.30 -0.95 21.88
CA THR A 86 -3.11 -0.76 23.10
C THR A 86 -4.25 -1.75 23.25
N SER A 87 -4.52 -2.61 22.25
CA SER A 87 -5.59 -3.62 22.29
C SER A 87 -5.39 -4.76 23.30
N GLY A 88 -4.28 -4.79 24.05
CA GLY A 88 -4.04 -5.79 25.11
C GLY A 88 -3.84 -7.24 24.63
N THR A 89 -3.99 -7.52 23.33
CA THR A 89 -3.87 -8.87 22.77
C THR A 89 -2.39 -9.23 22.54
N ALA A 90 -1.93 -10.26 23.26
CA ALA A 90 -0.58 -10.82 23.10
C ALA A 90 -0.52 -11.93 22.03
N GLU A 91 -1.61 -12.16 21.30
CA GLU A 91 -1.79 -13.30 20.41
C GLU A 91 -0.81 -13.33 19.22
N GLU A 92 -0.49 -14.55 18.81
CA GLU A 92 0.26 -14.83 17.60
C GLU A 92 -0.56 -14.41 16.37
N GLY A 93 0.07 -13.74 15.40
CA GLY A 93 -0.64 -13.18 14.24
C GLY A 93 -1.36 -11.85 14.47
N ARG A 94 -1.23 -11.20 15.63
CA ARG A 94 -1.77 -9.83 15.80
C ARG A 94 -1.15 -8.83 14.81
N LEU A 95 -1.89 -7.78 14.49
CA LEU A 95 -1.40 -6.67 13.66
C LEU A 95 -0.20 -5.98 14.34
N ARG A 96 0.90 -5.85 13.59
CA ARG A 96 2.14 -5.21 14.04
C ARG A 96 2.66 -4.27 12.96
N PHE A 97 3.25 -3.18 13.41
CA PHE A 97 4.04 -2.30 12.57
C PHE A 97 5.51 -2.47 12.94
N ARG A 98 6.38 -2.58 11.93
CA ARG A 98 7.81 -2.79 12.13
C ARG A 98 8.59 -2.03 11.06
N THR A 99 9.79 -1.64 11.43
CA THR A 99 10.82 -1.24 10.48
C THR A 99 11.77 -2.42 10.32
N VAL A 100 12.07 -2.78 9.07
CA VAL A 100 12.97 -3.86 8.70
C VAL A 100 14.19 -3.24 8.06
N GLU A 101 15.37 -3.54 8.59
CA GLU A 101 16.64 -3.14 7.98
C GLU A 101 16.94 -4.06 6.80
N THR A 102 17.18 -3.48 5.62
CA THR A 102 17.65 -4.20 4.43
C THR A 102 18.95 -3.60 3.93
N ALA A 103 19.60 -4.26 2.97
CA ALA A 103 20.82 -3.74 2.35
C ALA A 103 20.62 -2.39 1.66
N GLY A 104 19.44 -2.15 1.07
CA GLY A 104 19.06 -0.90 0.41
C GLY A 104 18.55 0.19 1.36
N GLY A 105 18.21 -0.14 2.61
CA GLY A 105 17.79 0.79 3.65
C GLY A 105 16.50 0.37 4.35
N CYS A 106 16.11 1.09 5.40
CA CYS A 106 14.98 0.72 6.25
C CYS A 106 13.65 0.69 5.48
N LEU A 107 12.90 -0.40 5.58
CA LEU A 107 11.56 -0.56 5.03
C LEU A 107 10.52 -0.66 6.14
N SER A 108 9.47 0.15 6.06
CA SER A 108 8.36 0.08 7.00
C SER A 108 7.32 -0.91 6.51
N ILE A 109 6.95 -1.85 7.38
CA ILE A 109 5.94 -2.86 7.12
C ILE A 109 4.79 -2.79 8.14
N LEU A 110 3.65 -3.32 7.74
CA LEU A 110 2.61 -3.81 8.62
C LEU A 110 2.45 -5.31 8.36
N GLU A 111 2.34 -6.10 9.42
CA GLU A 111 2.14 -7.54 9.31
C GLU A 111 1.02 -8.02 10.24
N ALA A 112 0.24 -9.00 9.79
CA ALA A 112 -0.77 -9.68 10.59
C ALA A 112 -0.97 -11.11 10.08
N GLY A 113 -1.53 -11.95 10.92
CA GLY A 113 -1.80 -13.36 10.66
C GLY A 113 -0.59 -14.27 10.88
N ALA A 114 -0.89 -15.56 10.84
CA ALA A 114 0.08 -16.64 10.86
C ALA A 114 -0.19 -17.57 9.66
N GLY A 115 0.81 -18.32 9.20
CA GLY A 115 0.69 -19.22 8.05
C GLY A 115 1.56 -18.81 6.86
N PRO A 116 1.25 -19.29 5.65
CA PRO A 116 2.06 -19.01 4.46
C PRO A 116 2.20 -17.50 4.22
N PRO A 117 3.41 -17.00 3.91
CA PRO A 117 3.66 -15.57 3.79
C PRO A 117 3.13 -15.01 2.47
N VAL A 118 2.47 -13.85 2.55
CA VAL A 118 2.01 -13.06 1.40
C VAL A 118 2.54 -11.64 1.54
N VAL A 119 3.35 -11.18 0.59
CA VAL A 119 3.87 -9.80 0.57
C VAL A 119 2.94 -8.92 -0.27
N ALA A 120 2.47 -7.83 0.33
CA ALA A 120 1.51 -6.91 -0.27
C ALA A 120 2.16 -5.57 -0.68
N LEU A 121 1.98 -5.19 -1.95
CA LEU A 121 2.67 -4.08 -2.61
C LEU A 121 1.68 -3.00 -3.07
N HIS A 122 1.81 -1.80 -2.53
CA HIS A 122 0.90 -0.68 -2.82
C HIS A 122 1.11 -0.06 -4.21
N GLY A 123 0.08 0.65 -4.69
CA GLY A 123 0.11 1.44 -5.93
C GLY A 123 0.88 2.76 -5.81
N LEU A 124 1.04 3.48 -6.92
CA LEU A 124 1.69 4.80 -6.93
C LEU A 124 0.93 5.78 -6.02
N GLY A 125 1.64 6.42 -5.08
CA GLY A 125 1.04 7.34 -4.13
C GLY A 125 0.31 6.65 -2.95
N GLY A 126 0.20 5.33 -2.99
CA GLY A 126 -0.25 4.56 -1.83
C GLY A 126 0.84 4.38 -0.77
N THR A 127 0.45 3.71 0.30
CA THR A 127 1.31 3.19 1.36
C THR A 127 0.85 1.77 1.70
N LYS A 128 1.58 1.06 2.55
CA LYS A 128 1.20 -0.23 3.16
C LYS A 128 -0.23 -0.22 3.70
N ALA A 129 -0.70 0.94 4.18
CA ALA A 129 -2.04 1.10 4.74
C ALA A 129 -3.16 0.84 3.72
N SER A 130 -2.90 0.98 2.42
CA SER A 130 -3.86 0.62 1.36
C SER A 130 -4.24 -0.87 1.35
N PHE A 131 -3.43 -1.73 1.98
CA PHE A 131 -3.65 -3.16 2.13
C PHE A 131 -4.17 -3.58 3.50
N LEU A 132 -4.46 -2.64 4.42
CA LEU A 132 -5.02 -2.97 5.73
C LEU A 132 -6.33 -3.79 5.65
N PRO A 133 -7.30 -3.52 4.75
CA PRO A 133 -8.52 -4.31 4.66
C PRO A 133 -8.24 -5.72 4.13
N THR A 134 -7.35 -5.83 3.15
CA THR A 134 -6.87 -7.12 2.62
C THR A 134 -6.12 -7.91 3.69
N THR A 135 -5.32 -7.22 4.50
CA THR A 135 -4.59 -7.82 5.63
C THR A 135 -5.58 -8.39 6.64
N ALA A 136 -6.57 -7.60 7.05
CA ALA A 136 -7.60 -8.06 7.99
C ALA A 136 -8.39 -9.26 7.44
N ALA A 137 -8.73 -9.26 6.15
CA ALA A 137 -9.51 -10.33 5.53
C ALA A 137 -8.73 -11.64 5.35
N LEU A 138 -7.41 -11.57 5.15
CA LEU A 138 -6.58 -12.74 4.84
C LEU A 138 -5.74 -13.24 6.04
N ALA A 139 -5.63 -12.46 7.12
CA ALA A 139 -4.78 -12.77 8.27
C ALA A 139 -5.17 -14.07 9.02
N GLU A 140 -6.40 -14.55 8.88
CA GLU A 140 -6.82 -15.82 9.49
C GLU A 140 -6.16 -17.05 8.83
N ARG A 141 -5.72 -16.93 7.57
CA ARG A 141 -5.19 -18.05 6.78
C ARG A 141 -3.72 -17.85 6.37
N PHE A 142 -3.27 -16.60 6.33
CA PHE A 142 -1.98 -16.21 5.81
C PHE A 142 -1.27 -15.23 6.73
N ARG A 143 0.06 -15.24 6.69
CA ARG A 143 0.87 -14.15 7.24
C ARG A 143 1.01 -13.06 6.18
N ILE A 144 0.21 -12.00 6.29
CA ILE A 144 0.25 -10.87 5.36
C ILE A 144 1.31 -9.87 5.81
N ILE A 145 2.15 -9.42 4.88
CA ILE A 145 3.22 -8.44 5.09
C ILE A 145 3.05 -7.33 4.05
N ALA A 146 2.39 -6.24 4.41
CA ALA A 146 2.26 -5.07 3.54
C ALA A 146 3.41 -4.08 3.80
N VAL A 147 4.11 -3.68 2.73
CA VAL A 147 5.32 -2.85 2.80
C VAL A 147 5.10 -1.49 2.14
N ASP A 148 5.65 -0.44 2.75
CA ASP A 148 5.90 0.82 2.06
C ASP A 148 7.09 0.64 1.12
N LEU A 149 6.87 0.73 -0.19
CA LEU A 149 7.96 0.69 -1.15
C LEU A 149 8.96 1.85 -0.89
N PRO A 150 10.27 1.68 -1.17
CA PRO A 150 11.23 2.75 -1.03
C PRO A 150 10.75 4.04 -1.71
N GLY A 151 10.93 5.19 -1.05
CA GLY A 151 10.39 6.48 -1.54
C GLY A 151 8.98 6.81 -1.03
N PHE A 152 8.25 5.85 -0.48
CA PHE A 152 6.86 6.02 -0.02
C PHE A 152 6.70 5.80 1.49
N GLY A 153 5.56 6.24 2.02
CA GLY A 153 5.14 6.03 3.42
C GLY A 153 6.24 6.34 4.45
N ASP A 154 6.56 5.37 5.30
CA ASP A 154 7.60 5.46 6.33
C ASP A 154 8.94 4.84 5.93
N SER A 155 9.01 4.19 4.76
CA SER A 155 10.27 3.63 4.25
C SER A 155 11.27 4.72 3.89
N HIS A 156 12.54 4.34 3.89
CA HIS A 156 13.63 5.19 3.44
C HIS A 156 13.35 5.74 2.02
N LYS A 157 13.84 6.95 1.74
CA LYS A 157 13.55 7.68 0.49
C LYS A 157 14.85 8.06 -0.20
N PRO A 158 15.54 7.10 -0.84
CA PRO A 158 16.88 7.30 -1.36
C PRO A 158 16.85 8.34 -2.48
N PHE A 159 17.61 9.42 -2.31
CA PHE A 159 17.61 10.52 -3.27
C PHE A 159 18.40 10.12 -4.52
N GLY A 160 17.84 10.35 -5.71
CA GLY A 160 18.48 9.99 -6.99
C GLY A 160 18.43 8.49 -7.33
N ALA A 161 17.73 7.66 -6.56
CA ALA A 161 17.48 6.27 -6.94
C ALA A 161 16.68 6.18 -8.25
N PRO A 162 16.77 5.07 -9.00
CA PRO A 162 16.09 4.94 -10.30
C PRO A 162 14.56 5.01 -10.20
N TYR A 163 13.96 4.42 -9.15
CA TYR A 163 12.50 4.30 -8.98
C TYR A 163 11.79 3.67 -10.19
N ASP A 164 12.42 2.69 -10.83
CA ASP A 164 11.81 1.85 -11.87
C ASP A 164 11.39 0.49 -11.30
N ALA A 165 10.71 -0.33 -12.10
CA ALA A 165 10.24 -1.65 -11.66
C ALA A 165 11.38 -2.55 -11.14
N ARG A 166 12.58 -2.46 -11.74
CA ARG A 166 13.74 -3.28 -11.36
C ARG A 166 14.29 -2.89 -9.99
N PHE A 167 14.33 -1.58 -9.70
CA PHE A 167 14.70 -1.04 -8.40
C PHE A 167 13.72 -1.51 -7.32
N PHE A 168 12.42 -1.39 -7.54
CA PHE A 168 11.43 -1.85 -6.56
C PHE A 168 11.47 -3.37 -6.36
N ALA A 169 11.63 -4.15 -7.44
CA ALA A 169 11.74 -5.60 -7.35
C ALA A 169 12.95 -6.03 -6.50
N ALA A 170 14.10 -5.35 -6.67
CA ALA A 170 15.28 -5.60 -5.84
C ALA A 170 14.98 -5.33 -4.35
N ALA A 171 14.33 -4.20 -4.04
CA ALA A 171 13.96 -3.88 -2.65
C ALA A 171 12.98 -4.90 -2.03
N VAL A 172 12.05 -5.46 -2.83
CA VAL A 172 11.14 -6.52 -2.36
C VAL A 172 11.92 -7.81 -2.06
N VAL A 173 12.88 -8.19 -2.92
CA VAL A 173 13.73 -9.36 -2.67
C VAL A 173 14.60 -9.16 -1.42
N GLU A 174 15.16 -7.97 -1.22
CA GLU A 174 15.91 -7.64 -0.01
C GLU A 174 15.04 -7.69 1.25
N LEU A 175 13.78 -7.25 1.18
CA LEU A 175 12.82 -7.43 2.27
C LEU A 175 12.57 -8.90 2.56
N MET A 176 12.38 -9.71 1.51
CA MET A 176 12.18 -11.16 1.63
C MET A 176 13.38 -11.80 2.30
N ASP A 177 14.60 -11.46 1.90
CA ASP A 177 15.83 -11.98 2.51
C ASP A 177 15.95 -11.56 3.98
N ALA A 178 15.68 -10.28 4.30
CA ALA A 178 15.74 -9.76 5.68
C ALA A 178 14.67 -10.37 6.61
N LEU A 179 13.56 -10.86 6.06
CA LEU A 179 12.50 -11.54 6.77
C LEU A 179 12.59 -13.08 6.67
N GLU A 180 13.65 -13.60 6.03
CA GLU A 180 13.89 -15.02 5.80
C GLU A 180 12.72 -15.72 5.08
N LEU A 181 12.11 -15.02 4.12
CA LEU A 181 11.03 -15.54 3.28
C LEU A 181 11.63 -16.27 2.08
N ASP A 182 11.39 -17.57 2.00
CA ASP A 182 11.88 -18.40 0.90
C ASP A 182 11.07 -18.13 -0.38
N ARG A 183 9.80 -18.56 -0.40
CA ARG A 183 8.92 -18.49 -1.59
C ARG A 183 7.51 -17.94 -1.29
N PRO A 184 7.38 -16.68 -0.78
CA PRO A 184 6.10 -16.08 -0.47
C PRO A 184 5.22 -15.89 -1.71
N HIS A 185 3.90 -15.82 -1.53
CA HIS A 185 3.04 -15.25 -2.55
C HIS A 185 3.19 -13.72 -2.55
N LEU A 186 2.97 -13.09 -3.70
CA LEU A 186 2.96 -11.63 -3.81
C LEU A 186 1.57 -11.17 -4.24
N VAL A 187 1.07 -10.10 -3.62
CA VAL A 187 -0.12 -9.39 -4.08
C VAL A 187 0.22 -7.92 -4.31
N GLY A 188 -0.16 -7.36 -5.44
CA GLY A 188 0.21 -5.99 -5.79
C GLY A 188 -0.90 -5.26 -6.53
N ASN A 189 -1.15 -4.01 -6.16
CA ASN A 189 -2.10 -3.14 -6.86
C ASN A 189 -1.38 -2.10 -7.73
N SER A 190 -1.81 -1.95 -8.99
CA SER A 190 -1.25 -0.92 -9.90
C SER A 190 0.28 -1.03 -10.02
N LEU A 191 1.03 0.00 -9.61
CA LEU A 191 2.50 -0.05 -9.47
C LEU A 191 2.96 -1.32 -8.73
N GLY A 192 2.36 -1.66 -7.60
CA GLY A 192 2.72 -2.85 -6.83
C GLY A 192 2.53 -4.14 -7.62
N GLY A 193 1.53 -4.21 -8.51
CA GLY A 193 1.33 -5.33 -9.43
C GLY A 193 2.44 -5.41 -10.48
N ARG A 194 2.87 -4.26 -11.04
CA ARG A 194 4.03 -4.19 -11.95
C ARG A 194 5.32 -4.66 -11.28
N VAL A 195 5.50 -4.31 -10.00
CA VAL A 195 6.64 -4.73 -9.19
C VAL A 195 6.58 -6.24 -8.91
N ALA A 196 5.42 -6.77 -8.52
CA ALA A 196 5.23 -8.21 -8.30
C ALA A 196 5.57 -9.03 -9.55
N LEU A 197 5.10 -8.57 -10.73
CA LEU A 197 5.48 -9.14 -12.03
C LEU A 197 6.99 -9.09 -12.26
N GLU A 198 7.64 -7.96 -11.97
CA GLU A 198 9.09 -7.84 -12.16
C GLU A 198 9.90 -8.74 -11.21
N VAL A 199 9.42 -8.98 -9.98
CA VAL A 199 10.01 -9.97 -9.08
C VAL A 199 9.87 -11.37 -9.68
N GLY A 200 8.66 -11.76 -10.09
CA GLY A 200 8.40 -13.07 -10.69
C GLY A 200 9.20 -13.33 -11.97
N LEU A 201 9.40 -12.31 -12.81
CA LEU A 201 10.21 -12.40 -14.03
C LEU A 201 11.71 -12.52 -13.78
N ARG A 202 12.22 -11.98 -12.66
CA ARG A 202 13.67 -11.96 -12.37
C ARG A 202 14.10 -13.03 -11.40
N ARG A 203 13.20 -13.46 -10.52
CA ARG A 203 13.41 -14.42 -9.42
C ARG A 203 12.23 -15.39 -9.32
N PRO A 204 11.91 -16.13 -10.39
CA PRO A 204 10.77 -17.05 -10.40
C PRO A 204 10.87 -18.10 -9.29
N ASP A 205 12.10 -18.52 -8.97
CA ASP A 205 12.44 -19.46 -7.88
C ASP A 205 12.03 -18.97 -6.48
N ARG A 206 11.85 -17.66 -6.30
CA ARG A 206 11.56 -17.00 -5.02
C ARG A 206 10.11 -16.57 -4.86
N VAL A 207 9.23 -16.89 -5.82
CA VAL A 207 7.82 -16.45 -5.78
C VAL A 207 6.87 -17.64 -5.83
N GLY A 208 5.88 -17.66 -4.94
CA GLY A 208 4.85 -18.69 -4.92
C GLY A 208 3.80 -18.49 -6.01
N ARG A 209 2.94 -17.48 -5.83
CA ARG A 209 1.82 -17.12 -6.72
C ARG A 209 1.69 -15.60 -6.74
N LEU A 210 1.10 -15.04 -7.80
CA LEU A 210 0.97 -13.60 -8.02
C LEU A 210 -0.49 -13.16 -8.07
N GLY A 211 -0.95 -12.42 -7.05
CA GLY A 211 -2.23 -11.71 -7.06
C GLY A 211 -2.06 -10.30 -7.63
N LEU A 212 -2.57 -10.04 -8.83
CA LEU A 212 -2.31 -8.83 -9.59
C LEU A 212 -3.59 -7.99 -9.69
N LEU A 213 -3.71 -6.99 -8.83
CA LEU A 213 -4.90 -6.15 -8.69
C LEU A 213 -4.78 -4.91 -9.59
N ALA A 214 -5.41 -4.91 -10.76
CA ALA A 214 -5.29 -3.86 -11.76
C ALA A 214 -3.83 -3.40 -11.98
N PRO A 215 -2.90 -4.33 -12.30
CA PRO A 215 -1.46 -4.04 -12.33
C PRO A 215 -1.14 -2.98 -13.39
N ALA A 216 -0.16 -2.12 -13.12
CA ALA A 216 0.38 -1.24 -14.14
C ALA A 216 1.15 -2.07 -15.19
N LEU A 217 0.97 -1.75 -16.47
CA LEU A 217 1.55 -2.48 -17.60
C LEU A 217 2.13 -1.48 -18.61
N ALA A 218 3.07 -1.94 -19.43
CA ALA A 218 3.68 -1.09 -20.44
C ALA A 218 2.69 -0.75 -21.56
N TRP A 219 2.50 0.53 -21.82
CA TRP A 219 1.55 1.02 -22.82
C TRP A 219 2.06 0.80 -24.24
N ARG A 220 1.31 0.06 -25.07
CA ARG A 220 1.62 -0.15 -26.50
C ARG A 220 1.23 1.02 -27.42
N ARG A 221 0.51 2.02 -26.89
CA ARG A 221 0.10 3.22 -27.64
C ARG A 221 1.26 4.20 -27.82
N SER A 222 1.12 5.13 -28.76
CA SER A 222 2.08 6.21 -28.96
C SER A 222 2.32 7.01 -27.67
N ARG A 223 3.60 7.21 -27.33
CA ARG A 223 4.07 7.93 -26.14
C ARG A 223 4.85 9.18 -26.61
N PRO A 224 4.19 10.22 -27.13
CA PRO A 224 4.86 11.36 -27.76
C PRO A 224 5.77 12.14 -26.79
N TRP A 225 5.50 12.06 -25.49
CA TRP A 225 6.28 12.72 -24.46
C TRP A 225 7.47 11.89 -23.97
N ALA A 226 7.63 10.64 -24.41
CA ALA A 226 8.68 9.75 -23.90
C ALA A 226 10.10 10.29 -24.15
N PRO A 227 10.46 10.83 -25.33
CA PRO A 227 11.79 11.42 -25.54
C PRO A 227 12.04 12.58 -24.59
N LEU A 228 11.07 13.49 -24.43
CA LEU A 228 11.20 14.65 -23.56
C LEU A 228 11.34 14.25 -22.09
N LEU A 229 10.43 13.41 -21.60
CA LEU A 229 10.45 12.93 -20.21
C LEU A 229 11.71 12.11 -19.92
N GLY A 230 12.25 11.40 -20.92
CA GLY A 230 13.54 10.73 -20.84
C GLY A 230 14.68 11.65 -20.37
N PHE A 231 14.69 12.91 -20.80
CA PHE A 231 15.71 13.89 -20.40
C PHE A 231 15.38 14.68 -19.11
N VAL A 232 14.14 14.61 -18.63
CA VAL A 232 13.75 15.32 -17.40
C VAL A 232 14.38 14.63 -16.19
N ARG A 233 15.22 15.37 -15.47
CA ARG A 233 15.83 14.95 -14.21
C ARG A 233 14.77 14.76 -13.12
N PRO A 234 14.58 13.53 -12.57
CA PRO A 234 13.57 13.28 -11.54
C PRO A 234 13.74 14.11 -10.27
N GLU A 235 14.95 14.58 -9.98
CA GLU A 235 15.27 15.45 -8.85
C GLU A 235 14.55 16.81 -8.92
N LEU A 236 14.16 17.25 -10.13
CA LEU A 236 13.33 18.44 -10.30
C LEU A 236 11.94 18.28 -9.64
N GLY A 237 11.47 17.04 -9.47
CA GLY A 237 10.28 16.72 -8.71
C GLY A 237 10.39 17.09 -7.22
N ALA A 238 11.58 17.37 -6.69
CA ALA A 238 11.73 17.89 -5.33
C ALA A 238 11.16 19.31 -5.18
N LEU A 239 11.10 20.09 -6.26
CA LEU A 239 10.51 21.43 -6.27
C LEU A 239 8.98 21.32 -6.29
N GLN A 240 8.31 22.04 -5.40
CA GLN A 240 6.85 22.13 -5.38
C GLN A 240 6.40 23.44 -6.04
N PRO A 241 6.14 23.48 -7.35
CA PRO A 241 5.74 24.73 -8.00
C PRO A 241 4.35 25.21 -7.54
N ALA A 242 3.46 24.29 -7.18
CA ALA A 242 2.11 24.60 -6.71
C ALA A 242 2.02 24.62 -5.17
N PRO A 243 1.31 25.59 -4.55
CA PRO A 243 1.07 25.59 -3.10
C PRO A 243 0.37 24.30 -2.62
N ARG A 244 0.72 23.81 -1.42
CA ARG A 244 0.19 22.58 -0.81
C ARG A 244 -1.34 22.44 -0.90
N ARG A 245 -2.07 23.50 -0.53
CA ARG A 245 -3.54 23.57 -0.61
C ARG A 245 -4.14 23.30 -1.99
N VAL A 246 -3.39 23.60 -3.06
CA VAL A 246 -3.84 23.37 -4.44
C VAL A 246 -3.72 21.88 -4.78
N ILE A 247 -2.64 21.24 -4.35
CA ILE A 247 -2.44 19.81 -4.53
C ILE A 247 -3.46 19.01 -3.73
N GLU A 248 -3.69 19.38 -2.47
CA GLU A 248 -4.72 18.78 -1.61
C GLU A 248 -6.10 18.86 -2.29
N ALA A 249 -6.49 20.03 -2.79
CA ALA A 249 -7.76 20.21 -3.48
C ALA A 249 -7.88 19.43 -4.81
N VAL A 250 -6.77 19.23 -5.55
CA VAL A 250 -6.76 18.40 -6.76
C VAL A 250 -6.93 16.93 -6.41
N VAL A 251 -6.22 16.44 -5.40
CA VAL A 251 -6.34 15.05 -4.93
C VAL A 251 -7.76 14.78 -4.42
N GLU A 252 -8.31 15.66 -3.59
CA GLU A 252 -9.68 15.54 -3.05
C GLU A 252 -10.76 15.53 -4.15
N ARG A 253 -10.55 16.28 -5.24
CA ARG A 253 -11.49 16.31 -6.39
C ARG A 253 -11.35 15.13 -7.34
N THR A 254 -10.17 14.52 -7.40
CA THR A 254 -9.85 13.46 -8.37
C THR A 254 -10.06 12.07 -7.79
N VAL A 255 -9.97 11.91 -6.47
CA VAL A 255 -10.25 10.66 -5.76
C VAL A 255 -11.72 10.65 -5.29
N PRO A 256 -12.59 9.81 -5.86
CA PRO A 256 -13.99 9.71 -5.45
C PRO A 256 -14.11 9.37 -3.96
N GLY A 257 -14.94 10.12 -3.21
CA GLY A 257 -15.19 9.87 -1.79
C GLY A 257 -14.17 10.45 -0.81
N ALA A 258 -13.36 11.46 -1.21
CA ALA A 258 -12.30 12.05 -0.37
C ALA A 258 -12.75 12.60 1.01
N GLY A 259 -14.05 12.76 1.25
CA GLY A 259 -14.62 13.14 2.54
C GLY A 259 -14.98 11.96 3.47
N ASP A 260 -15.01 10.73 2.95
CA ASP A 260 -15.50 9.54 3.66
C ASP A 260 -14.33 8.71 4.20
N GLY A 261 -14.49 8.21 5.43
CA GLY A 261 -13.43 7.75 6.35
C GLY A 261 -12.18 7.10 5.73
N TRP A 262 -12.36 6.06 4.90
CA TRP A 262 -11.26 5.31 4.31
C TRP A 262 -10.45 6.12 3.29
N THR A 263 -11.14 6.82 2.39
CA THR A 263 -10.53 7.62 1.33
C THR A 263 -9.82 8.83 1.91
N ALA A 264 -10.41 9.48 2.92
CA ALA A 264 -9.78 10.59 3.61
C ALA A 264 -8.46 10.18 4.29
N ALA A 265 -8.43 9.01 4.93
CA ALA A 265 -7.21 8.49 5.54
C ALA A 265 -6.13 8.13 4.49
N GLY A 266 -6.55 7.60 3.34
CA GLY A 266 -5.66 7.35 2.21
C GLY A 266 -5.05 8.62 1.62
N VAL A 267 -5.85 9.70 1.51
CA VAL A 267 -5.36 11.02 1.09
C VAL A 267 -4.35 11.59 2.10
N ASP A 268 -4.65 11.50 3.40
CA ASP A 268 -3.74 11.94 4.46
C ASP A 268 -2.38 11.20 4.36
N GLU A 269 -2.36 9.89 4.13
CA GLU A 269 -1.13 9.10 3.94
C GLU A 269 -0.38 9.47 2.66
N PHE A 270 -1.08 9.66 1.54
CA PHE A 270 -0.46 10.15 0.31
C PHE A 270 0.24 11.49 0.54
N LEU A 271 -0.46 12.45 1.14
CA LEU A 271 0.07 13.78 1.41
C LEU A 271 1.26 13.73 2.35
N ARG A 272 1.21 12.89 3.39
CA ARG A 272 2.33 12.70 4.33
C ARG A 272 3.61 12.24 3.64
N SER A 273 3.49 11.31 2.71
CA SER A 273 4.61 10.85 1.89
C SER A 273 5.07 11.91 0.87
N TYR A 274 4.12 12.45 0.09
CA TYR A 274 4.36 13.32 -1.05
C TYR A 274 4.86 14.72 -0.70
N LEU A 275 4.46 15.28 0.45
CA LEU A 275 4.81 16.66 0.80
C LEU A 275 6.26 16.84 1.28
N THR A 276 7.00 15.75 1.48
CA THR A 276 8.45 15.81 1.71
C THR A 276 9.20 16.00 0.39
N PRO A 277 10.31 16.76 0.32
CA PRO A 277 11.07 16.92 -0.92
C PRO A 277 11.52 15.59 -1.54
N ARG A 278 11.92 14.62 -0.69
CA ARG A 278 12.35 13.28 -1.13
C ARG A 278 11.19 12.42 -1.62
N GLY A 279 10.06 12.41 -0.90
CA GLY A 279 8.87 11.67 -1.32
C GLY A 279 8.25 12.23 -2.60
N ARG A 280 8.28 13.55 -2.80
CA ARG A 280 7.85 14.18 -4.05
C ARG A 280 8.73 13.77 -5.23
N ALA A 281 10.05 13.80 -5.05
CA ALA A 281 10.99 13.35 -6.07
C ALA A 281 10.79 11.86 -6.41
N ALA A 282 10.61 10.99 -5.41
CA ALA A 282 10.31 9.58 -5.60
C ALA A 282 8.99 9.36 -6.37
N PHE A 283 7.93 10.09 -6.01
CA PHE A 283 6.64 10.01 -6.70
C PHE A 283 6.76 10.36 -8.18
N TYR A 284 7.41 11.49 -8.51
CA TYR A 284 7.58 11.91 -9.89
C TYR A 284 8.53 11.01 -10.69
N ALA A 285 9.61 10.52 -10.07
CA ALA A 285 10.50 9.53 -10.68
C ALA A 285 9.73 8.25 -11.06
N THR A 286 8.93 7.75 -10.12
CA THR A 286 8.11 6.55 -10.32
C THR A 286 7.05 6.75 -11.40
N ALA A 287 6.31 7.86 -11.36
CA ALA A 287 5.29 8.20 -12.35
C ALA A 287 5.89 8.32 -13.76
N ARG A 288 7.08 8.94 -13.87
CA ARG A 288 7.84 9.02 -15.12
C ARG A 288 8.22 7.62 -15.62
N ASN A 289 8.74 6.74 -14.77
CA ASN A 289 9.15 5.40 -15.21
C ASN A 289 7.99 4.49 -15.57
N ILE A 290 6.80 4.64 -14.95
CA ILE A 290 5.58 3.97 -15.42
C ILE A 290 5.25 4.39 -16.85
N TYR A 291 5.36 5.69 -17.16
CA TYR A 291 5.11 6.20 -18.51
C TYR A 291 6.17 5.76 -19.53
N LEU A 292 7.44 5.68 -19.10
CA LEU A 292 8.57 5.30 -19.93
C LEU A 292 8.79 3.78 -20.03
N ASP A 293 7.99 2.97 -19.34
CA ASP A 293 8.10 1.50 -19.40
C ASP A 293 7.98 1.03 -20.86
N GLU A 294 9.00 0.32 -21.33
CA GLU A 294 9.13 -0.01 -22.74
C GLU A 294 8.30 -1.25 -23.06
N PRO A 295 7.27 -1.15 -23.93
CA PRO A 295 6.37 -2.28 -24.20
C PRO A 295 7.04 -3.39 -25.01
N GLU A 296 7.88 -3.06 -25.98
CA GLU A 296 8.37 -3.98 -27.00
C GLU A 296 9.92 -4.02 -27.02
N GLY A 297 10.49 -4.90 -27.85
CA GLY A 297 11.94 -5.12 -27.93
C GLY A 297 12.43 -6.22 -26.98
N GLY A 298 13.69 -6.64 -27.11
CA GLY A 298 14.23 -7.79 -26.37
C GLY A 298 14.15 -7.67 -24.85
N GLU A 299 14.24 -6.44 -24.33
CA GLU A 299 14.11 -6.12 -22.89
C GLU A 299 12.73 -5.53 -22.54
N GLY A 300 11.82 -5.45 -23.51
CA GLY A 300 10.49 -4.86 -23.35
C GLY A 300 9.59 -5.70 -22.45
N PHE A 301 8.61 -5.05 -21.85
CA PHE A 301 7.68 -5.66 -20.90
C PHE A 301 6.89 -6.83 -21.51
N TRP A 302 6.27 -6.66 -22.68
CA TRP A 302 5.38 -7.69 -23.25
C TRP A 302 6.10 -8.95 -23.71
N PRO A 303 7.28 -8.87 -24.38
CA PRO A 303 8.08 -10.05 -24.67
C PRO A 303 8.48 -10.81 -23.42
N ARG A 304 9.01 -10.11 -22.40
CA ARG A 304 9.42 -10.71 -21.13
C ARG A 304 8.25 -11.33 -20.36
N LEU A 305 7.05 -10.73 -20.42
CA LEU A 305 5.88 -11.23 -19.72
C LEU A 305 5.54 -12.68 -20.09
N ARG A 306 5.88 -13.12 -21.32
CA ARG A 306 5.67 -14.50 -21.79
C ARG A 306 6.51 -15.54 -21.05
N ASP A 307 7.59 -15.10 -20.42
CA ASP A 307 8.51 -15.96 -19.66
C ASP A 307 8.16 -15.98 -18.15
N LEU A 308 6.99 -15.46 -17.76
CA LEU A 308 6.55 -15.48 -16.37
C LEU A 308 6.23 -16.91 -15.92
N GLU A 309 6.99 -17.43 -14.97
CA GLU A 309 6.79 -18.77 -14.41
C GLU A 309 5.78 -18.83 -13.24
N PRO A 310 5.76 -17.90 -12.27
CA PRO A 310 4.82 -17.99 -11.16
C PRO A 310 3.38 -17.78 -11.61
N ASP A 311 2.47 -18.63 -11.14
CA ASP A 311 1.04 -18.57 -11.47
C ASP A 311 0.45 -17.18 -11.15
N PRO A 312 -0.14 -16.48 -12.14
CA PRO A 312 -0.77 -15.19 -11.93
C PRO A 312 -2.29 -15.25 -11.93
N LEU A 313 -2.90 -14.55 -10.97
CA LEU A 313 -4.31 -14.15 -10.97
C LEU A 313 -4.38 -12.64 -11.23
N PHE A 314 -4.90 -12.25 -12.39
CA PHE A 314 -5.18 -10.86 -12.73
C PHE A 314 -6.62 -10.49 -12.35
N VAL A 315 -6.78 -9.51 -11.46
CA VAL A 315 -8.08 -8.94 -11.09
C VAL A 315 -8.24 -7.57 -11.75
N TRP A 316 -9.29 -7.40 -12.54
CA TRP A 316 -9.52 -6.21 -13.34
C TRP A 316 -10.80 -5.48 -12.93
N GLY A 317 -10.76 -4.14 -12.98
CA GLY A 317 -11.96 -3.32 -12.91
C GLY A 317 -12.51 -3.01 -14.29
N ARG A 318 -13.77 -3.35 -14.55
CA ARG A 318 -14.44 -3.07 -15.84
C ARG A 318 -14.61 -1.57 -16.10
N SER A 319 -14.58 -0.75 -15.06
CA SER A 319 -14.67 0.71 -15.12
C SER A 319 -13.35 1.42 -14.80
N ASP A 320 -12.22 0.70 -14.83
CA ASP A 320 -10.90 1.26 -14.54
C ASP A 320 -10.48 2.29 -15.60
N ARG A 321 -10.24 3.52 -15.14
CA ARG A 321 -9.81 4.67 -15.97
C ARG A 321 -8.29 4.86 -16.01
N VAL A 322 -7.55 4.14 -15.15
CA VAL A 322 -6.09 4.21 -15.02
C VAL A 322 -5.44 3.07 -15.80
N VAL A 323 -5.90 1.84 -15.59
CA VAL A 323 -5.50 0.64 -16.33
C VAL A 323 -6.72 0.09 -17.06
N PRO A 324 -6.99 0.52 -18.30
CA PRO A 324 -8.18 0.11 -19.02
C PRO A 324 -8.26 -1.42 -19.18
N ILE A 325 -9.46 -1.97 -19.01
CA ILE A 325 -9.75 -3.41 -19.15
C ILE A 325 -9.25 -4.02 -20.47
N GLY A 326 -9.07 -3.21 -21.53
CA GLY A 326 -8.49 -3.65 -22.80
C GLY A 326 -7.10 -4.28 -22.69
N PHE A 327 -6.36 -4.02 -21.60
CA PHE A 327 -5.10 -4.72 -21.30
C PHE A 327 -5.29 -6.22 -21.04
N ALA A 328 -6.46 -6.64 -20.52
CA ALA A 328 -6.73 -8.05 -20.23
C ALA A 328 -6.55 -8.94 -21.46
N ARG A 329 -6.97 -8.45 -22.64
CA ARG A 329 -6.75 -9.16 -23.91
C ARG A 329 -5.27 -9.35 -24.23
N HIS A 330 -4.45 -8.33 -24.02
CA HIS A 330 -3.01 -8.41 -24.28
C HIS A 330 -2.29 -9.31 -23.28
N VAL A 331 -2.76 -9.36 -22.03
CA VAL A 331 -2.27 -10.33 -21.05
C VAL A 331 -2.65 -11.74 -21.47
N ALA A 332 -3.90 -12.01 -21.89
CA ALA A 332 -4.31 -13.32 -22.37
C ALA A 332 -3.55 -13.76 -23.63
N GLU A 333 -3.16 -12.82 -24.51
CA GLU A 333 -2.28 -13.09 -25.65
C GLU A 333 -0.84 -13.45 -25.24
N ALA A 334 -0.32 -12.85 -24.17
CA ALA A 334 1.05 -13.08 -23.70
C ALA A 334 1.16 -14.27 -22.73
N LEU A 335 0.12 -14.52 -21.93
CA LEU A 335 0.01 -15.54 -20.91
C LEU A 335 -1.36 -16.23 -21.02
N PRO A 336 -1.51 -17.20 -21.95
CA PRO A 336 -2.79 -17.87 -22.18
C PRO A 336 -3.34 -18.63 -20.97
N GLU A 337 -2.45 -19.11 -20.10
CA GLU A 337 -2.79 -19.87 -18.88
C GLU A 337 -3.04 -18.97 -17.66
N ALA A 338 -2.89 -17.64 -17.80
CA ALA A 338 -3.15 -16.72 -16.70
C ALA A 338 -4.64 -16.77 -16.29
N ARG A 339 -4.90 -16.62 -14.99
CA ARG A 339 -6.27 -16.52 -14.49
C ARG A 339 -6.71 -15.07 -14.50
N HIS A 340 -7.96 -14.84 -14.89
CA HIS A 340 -8.55 -13.51 -14.97
C HIS A 340 -9.85 -13.46 -14.17
N LEU A 341 -10.00 -12.42 -13.35
CA LEU A 341 -11.22 -12.07 -12.66
C LEU A 341 -11.59 -10.63 -13.06
N GLU A 342 -12.76 -10.44 -13.67
CA GLU A 342 -13.28 -9.11 -13.99
C GLU A 342 -14.37 -8.72 -13.00
N LEU A 343 -14.24 -7.53 -12.40
CA LEU A 343 -15.17 -7.01 -11.40
C LEU A 343 -15.80 -5.70 -11.89
N ASP A 344 -17.05 -5.45 -11.51
CA ASP A 344 -17.74 -4.18 -11.78
C ASP A 344 -17.24 -3.07 -10.84
N CYS A 345 -15.96 -2.70 -10.94
CA CYS A 345 -15.30 -1.66 -10.17
C CYS A 345 -14.32 -0.82 -11.02
N GLY A 346 -13.73 0.19 -10.40
CA GLY A 346 -12.62 0.99 -10.89
C GLY A 346 -11.26 0.36 -10.61
N HIS A 347 -10.29 1.18 -10.20
CA HIS A 347 -8.85 0.86 -10.19
C HIS A 347 -8.35 0.13 -8.93
N VAL A 348 -9.13 0.15 -7.84
CA VAL A 348 -8.71 -0.42 -6.54
C VAL A 348 -9.69 -1.52 -6.11
N PRO A 349 -9.71 -2.68 -6.80
CA PRO A 349 -10.70 -3.74 -6.57
C PRO A 349 -10.72 -4.23 -5.11
N GLN A 350 -9.57 -4.30 -4.44
CA GLN A 350 -9.49 -4.69 -3.04
C GLN A 350 -10.18 -3.74 -2.05
N LEU A 351 -10.52 -2.53 -2.49
CA LEU A 351 -11.27 -1.54 -1.72
C LEU A 351 -12.70 -1.39 -2.24
N GLU A 352 -12.90 -1.44 -3.56
CA GLU A 352 -14.21 -1.23 -4.21
C GLU A 352 -15.10 -2.48 -4.21
N ARG A 353 -14.49 -3.67 -4.30
CA ARG A 353 -15.13 -5.00 -4.27
C ARG A 353 -14.34 -5.93 -3.33
N PRO A 354 -14.27 -5.58 -2.02
CA PRO A 354 -13.36 -6.22 -1.09
C PRO A 354 -13.68 -7.71 -0.91
N ARG A 355 -14.96 -8.09 -0.78
CA ARG A 355 -15.34 -9.50 -0.58
C ARG A 355 -14.89 -10.36 -1.76
N GLU A 356 -15.34 -10.00 -2.96
CA GLU A 356 -15.01 -10.72 -4.19
C GLU A 356 -13.51 -10.78 -4.44
N THR A 357 -12.79 -9.69 -4.16
CA THR A 357 -11.33 -9.65 -4.32
C THR A 357 -10.62 -10.51 -3.28
N HIS A 358 -10.99 -10.41 -2.00
CA HIS A 358 -10.33 -11.12 -0.91
C HIS A 358 -10.62 -12.61 -0.95
N ASP A 359 -11.85 -13.02 -1.28
CA ASP A 359 -12.22 -14.43 -1.46
C ASP A 359 -11.41 -15.04 -2.60
N ALA A 360 -11.34 -14.36 -3.75
CA ALA A 360 -10.55 -14.83 -4.89
C ALA A 360 -9.05 -14.95 -4.58
N LEU A 361 -8.48 -14.00 -3.82
CA LEU A 361 -7.09 -14.08 -3.36
C LEU A 361 -6.88 -15.24 -2.36
N ALA A 362 -7.80 -15.42 -1.42
CA ALA A 362 -7.71 -16.46 -0.40
C ALA A 362 -7.78 -17.86 -1.02
N ASP A 363 -8.70 -18.06 -1.96
CA ASP A 363 -8.83 -19.31 -2.70
C ASP A 363 -7.58 -19.56 -3.54
N PHE A 364 -7.15 -18.57 -4.32
CA PHE A 364 -5.98 -18.69 -5.19
C PHE A 364 -4.68 -18.99 -4.44
N PHE A 365 -4.41 -18.30 -3.32
CA PHE A 365 -3.23 -18.57 -2.50
C PHE A 365 -3.37 -19.84 -1.65
N GLY A 366 -4.59 -20.33 -1.41
CA GLY A 366 -4.85 -21.54 -0.64
C GLY A 366 -4.75 -22.83 -1.46
N GLU A 367 -4.67 -22.74 -2.78
CA GLU A 367 -4.49 -23.90 -3.66
C GLU A 367 -3.15 -24.58 -3.42
N ALA A 368 -3.17 -25.92 -3.31
CA ALA A 368 -1.97 -26.73 -3.23
C ALA A 368 -1.04 -26.44 -4.42
N ALA A 369 0.26 -26.37 -4.14
CA ALA A 369 1.30 -26.11 -5.12
C ALA A 369 1.59 -27.33 -6.01
#